data_AF-A0A8S9M947-F1
#
_entry.id   AF-A0A8S9M947-F1
#
_cell.length_a   1.000
_cell.length_b   1.000
_cell.length_c   1.000
_cell.angle_alpha   90.00
_cell.angle_beta   90.00
_cell.angle_gamma   90.00
#
_symmetry.space_group_name_H-M   'P 1'
#
loop_
_entity.id
_entity.type
_entity.pdbx_description
1 polymer ?
#
loop_
_entity_poly.entity_id
_entity_poly.type
_entity_poly.pdbx_seq_one_letter_code
_entity_poly.pdbx_strand_id
1 'polypeptide(L)'
;MKYNPRVTSSRRKNRKAHFTASSSERRVIMSSPLSTDLRQKYNVRSMPIRKDDEVQIVRGTYKGREGKVVQVYRRKWVIHIERITREKVNGTTVNVGVQPSKVVITKLRLDKDRKSLLERKAKGRAAADKDKGTKFTAEDVMQNVD
;
A
#
# COMPACT_ATOMS: atom_id res chain seq x y z
N MET A 1 4.00 1.86 -24.93
CA MET A 1 3.27 0.66 -25.40
C MET A 1 3.80 -0.57 -24.64
N LYS A 2 3.00 -1.61 -24.40
CA LYS A 2 3.50 -2.84 -23.75
C LYS A 2 4.18 -3.73 -24.80
N TYR A 3 5.49 -3.96 -24.69
CA TYR A 3 6.29 -4.70 -25.67
C TYR A 3 6.35 -6.22 -25.43
N ASN A 4 6.21 -6.69 -24.18
CA ASN A 4 6.30 -8.11 -23.86
C ASN A 4 5.06 -8.88 -24.41
N PRO A 5 5.25 -9.85 -25.32
CA PRO A 5 4.15 -10.60 -25.93
C PRO A 5 3.46 -11.57 -24.95
N ARG A 6 4.16 -12.02 -23.90
CA ARG A 6 3.65 -13.00 -22.92
C ARG A 6 2.68 -12.40 -21.90
N VAL A 7 2.63 -11.08 -21.77
CA VAL A 7 1.72 -10.37 -20.85
C VAL A 7 0.52 -9.88 -21.63
N THR A 8 -0.71 -10.11 -21.16
CA THR A 8 -1.92 -9.70 -21.89
C THR A 8 -2.38 -8.28 -21.53
N SER A 9 -2.85 -7.52 -22.53
CA SER A 9 -3.58 -6.25 -22.34
C SER A 9 -5.10 -6.43 -22.36
N SER A 10 -5.59 -7.66 -22.54
CA SER A 10 -7.03 -7.94 -22.64
C SER A 10 -7.75 -7.62 -21.33
N ARG A 11 -8.76 -6.72 -21.40
CA ARG A 11 -9.62 -6.36 -20.26
C ARG A 11 -10.25 -7.59 -19.61
N ARG A 12 -10.74 -8.55 -20.40
CA ARG A 12 -11.38 -9.79 -19.91
C ARG A 12 -10.41 -10.62 -19.08
N LYS A 13 -9.22 -10.88 -19.60
CA LYS A 13 -8.19 -11.70 -18.92
C LYS A 13 -7.71 -11.03 -17.63
N ASN A 14 -7.44 -9.72 -17.66
CA ASN A 14 -6.99 -8.97 -16.48
C ASN A 14 -8.05 -8.90 -15.38
N ARG A 15 -9.33 -8.72 -15.73
CA ARG A 15 -10.43 -8.77 -14.74
C ARG A 15 -10.58 -10.15 -14.11
N LYS A 16 -10.51 -11.21 -14.91
CA LYS A 16 -10.55 -12.59 -14.40
C LYS A 16 -9.40 -12.80 -13.41
N ALA A 17 -8.16 -12.53 -13.81
CA ALA A 17 -6.99 -12.66 -12.96
C ALA A 17 -7.11 -11.89 -11.64
N HIS A 18 -7.63 -10.65 -11.67
CA HIS A 18 -7.86 -9.88 -10.46
C HIS A 18 -8.89 -10.53 -9.53
N PHE A 19 -10.10 -10.83 -10.01
CA PHE A 19 -11.18 -11.31 -9.12
C PHE A 19 -11.00 -12.76 -8.66
N THR A 20 -10.32 -13.60 -9.46
CA THR A 20 -10.02 -15.00 -9.12
C THR A 20 -8.66 -15.19 -8.45
N ALA A 21 -7.92 -14.11 -8.17
CA ALA A 21 -6.61 -14.18 -7.52
C ALA A 21 -6.64 -15.00 -6.22
N SER A 22 -5.56 -15.74 -5.97
CA SER A 22 -5.32 -16.50 -4.74
C SER A 22 -4.95 -15.58 -3.56
N SER A 23 -5.01 -16.06 -2.32
CA SER A 23 -4.76 -15.21 -1.13
C SER A 23 -3.37 -14.57 -1.11
N SER A 24 -2.35 -15.26 -1.62
CA SER A 24 -0.97 -14.76 -1.73
C SER A 24 -0.86 -13.61 -2.74
N GLU A 25 -1.50 -13.74 -3.90
CA GLU A 25 -1.58 -12.68 -4.92
C GLU A 25 -2.39 -11.49 -4.39
N ARG A 26 -3.54 -11.74 -3.76
CA ARG A 26 -4.36 -10.70 -3.14
C ARG A 26 -3.60 -9.91 -2.10
N ARG A 27 -2.71 -10.55 -1.32
CA ARG A 27 -1.83 -9.84 -0.38
C ARG A 27 -0.96 -8.81 -1.08
N VAL A 28 -0.40 -9.13 -2.25
CA VAL A 28 0.44 -8.20 -3.01
C VAL A 28 -0.40 -7.10 -3.66
N ILE A 29 -1.54 -7.45 -4.25
CA ILE A 29 -2.45 -6.49 -4.88
C ILE A 29 -3.02 -5.50 -3.84
N MET A 30 -3.31 -5.97 -2.63
CA MET A 30 -3.73 -5.15 -1.48
C MET A 30 -2.53 -4.46 -0.80
N SER A 31 -1.71 -3.77 -1.59
CA SER A 31 -0.65 -2.89 -1.08
C SER A 31 -1.15 -1.47 -0.88
N SER A 32 -0.56 -0.78 0.09
CA SER A 32 -0.82 0.64 0.37
C SER A 32 0.48 1.45 0.25
N PRO A 33 0.40 2.71 -0.18
CA PRO A 33 1.53 3.63 -0.16
C PRO A 33 2.02 3.87 1.28
N LEU A 34 3.34 4.00 1.44
CA LEU A 34 3.94 4.48 2.70
C LEU A 34 3.84 6.02 2.79
N SER A 35 3.86 6.57 4.00
CA SER A 35 4.03 8.01 4.25
C SER A 35 5.36 8.53 3.72
N THR A 36 5.51 9.84 3.58
CA THR A 36 6.77 10.49 3.16
C THR A 36 7.94 10.06 4.03
N ASP A 37 7.74 10.06 5.35
CA ASP A 37 8.80 9.80 6.32
C ASP A 37 9.25 8.34 6.24
N LEU A 38 8.30 7.40 6.11
CA LEU A 38 8.60 5.99 5.91
C LEU A 38 9.26 5.72 4.54
N ARG A 39 8.91 6.48 3.50
CA ARG A 39 9.56 6.37 2.19
C ARG A 39 11.00 6.82 2.25
N GLN A 40 11.29 7.94 2.90
CA GLN A 40 12.64 8.44 3.09
C GLN A 40 13.46 7.45 3.93
N LYS A 41 12.90 6.97 5.04
CA LYS A 41 13.57 6.02 5.94
C LYS A 41 13.92 4.68 5.29
N TYR A 42 13.00 4.09 4.52
CA TYR A 42 13.18 2.73 3.99
C TYR A 42 13.46 2.68 2.49
N ASN A 43 13.43 3.80 1.77
CA ASN A 43 13.52 3.88 0.31
C ASN A 43 12.57 2.93 -0.44
N VAL A 44 11.33 2.80 0.05
CA VAL A 44 10.28 1.94 -0.54
C VAL A 44 8.99 2.73 -0.72
N ARG A 45 8.34 2.61 -1.88
CA ARG A 45 7.11 3.37 -2.19
C ARG A 45 5.85 2.82 -1.52
N SER A 46 5.69 1.49 -1.48
CA SER A 46 4.47 0.81 -1.03
C SER A 46 4.76 -0.56 -0.44
N MET A 47 3.87 -0.98 0.48
CA MET A 47 3.95 -2.27 1.17
C MET A 47 2.59 -2.97 1.23
N PRO A 48 2.56 -4.32 1.17
CA PRO A 48 1.37 -5.10 1.50
C PRO A 48 0.89 -4.78 2.91
N ILE A 49 -0.37 -4.36 3.03
CA ILE A 49 -0.95 -3.97 4.32
C ILE A 49 -1.08 -5.18 5.24
N ARG A 50 -0.74 -5.01 6.53
CA ARG A 50 -0.89 -6.04 7.57
C ARG A 50 -1.82 -5.56 8.68
N LYS A 51 -2.31 -6.54 9.44
CA LYS A 51 -2.91 -6.27 10.74
C LYS A 51 -1.88 -5.56 11.62
N ASP A 52 -2.36 -4.61 12.40
CA ASP A 52 -1.58 -3.77 13.32
C ASP A 52 -0.65 -2.73 12.67
N ASP A 53 -0.69 -2.56 11.35
CA ASP A 53 -0.15 -1.33 10.73
C ASP A 53 -1.05 -0.14 11.11
N GLU A 54 -0.47 1.03 11.34
CA GLU A 54 -1.23 2.28 11.48
C GLU A 54 -1.40 2.94 10.12
N VAL A 55 -2.60 3.43 9.84
CA VAL A 55 -2.95 4.00 8.55
C VAL A 55 -3.75 5.29 8.70
N GLN A 56 -3.55 6.18 7.75
CA GLN A 56 -4.36 7.38 7.55
C GLN A 56 -5.18 7.23 6.27
N ILE A 57 -6.46 7.58 6.32
CA ILE A 57 -7.36 7.53 5.17
C ILE A 57 -7.23 8.84 4.37
N VAL A 58 -6.90 8.73 3.08
CA VAL A 58 -6.68 9.91 2.21
C VAL A 58 -7.84 10.18 1.25
N ARG A 59 -8.75 9.23 1.04
CA ARG A 59 -9.90 9.36 0.12
C ARG A 59 -11.18 8.76 0.70
N GLY A 60 -12.31 9.37 0.35
CA GLY A 60 -13.66 8.92 0.76
C GLY A 60 -14.18 9.63 2.01
N THR A 61 -15.32 9.17 2.52
CA THR A 61 -16.06 9.79 3.64
C THR A 61 -15.26 9.92 4.93
N TYR A 62 -14.35 8.97 5.18
CA TYR A 62 -13.53 8.93 6.39
C TYR A 62 -12.13 9.55 6.20
N LYS A 63 -11.94 10.39 5.17
CA LYS A 63 -10.67 11.07 4.90
C LYS A 63 -10.20 11.86 6.13
N GLY A 64 -8.89 11.85 6.38
CA GLY A 64 -8.24 12.55 7.50
C GLY A 64 -8.24 11.74 8.80
N ARG A 65 -9.04 10.68 8.90
CA ARG A 65 -9.02 9.80 10.08
C ARG A 65 -7.85 8.84 10.03
N GLU A 66 -7.32 8.57 11.20
CA GLU A 66 -6.23 7.62 11.44
C GLU A 66 -6.69 6.49 12.33
N GLY A 67 -6.06 5.34 12.17
CA GLY A 67 -6.31 4.21 13.03
C GLY A 67 -5.46 3.00 12.69
N LYS A 68 -5.48 2.05 13.61
CA LYS A 68 -4.78 0.78 13.46
C LYS A 68 -5.61 -0.19 12.61
N VAL A 69 -4.96 -0.96 11.74
CA VAL A 69 -5.65 -1.99 10.94
C VAL A 69 -6.00 -3.17 11.84
N VAL A 70 -7.29 -3.40 12.04
CA VAL A 70 -7.82 -4.51 12.86
C VAL A 70 -7.84 -5.81 12.07
N GLN A 71 -8.25 -5.76 10.81
CA GLN A 71 -8.41 -6.94 9.96
C GLN A 71 -8.19 -6.60 8.48
N VAL A 72 -7.55 -7.52 7.76
CA VAL A 72 -7.41 -7.47 6.30
C VAL A 72 -8.30 -8.53 5.67
N TYR A 73 -9.45 -8.13 5.13
CA TYR A 73 -10.43 -9.02 4.52
C TYR A 73 -10.15 -9.20 3.02
N ARG A 74 -9.22 -10.10 2.68
CA ARG A 74 -8.75 -10.31 1.29
C ARG A 74 -9.85 -10.78 0.33
N ARG A 75 -10.83 -11.56 0.81
CA ARG A 75 -11.91 -12.06 -0.05
C ARG A 75 -12.81 -10.93 -0.57
N LYS A 76 -12.98 -9.85 0.19
CA LYS A 76 -13.79 -8.65 -0.13
C LYS A 76 -12.95 -7.45 -0.58
N TRP A 77 -11.62 -7.58 -0.67
CA TRP A 77 -10.71 -6.50 -1.09
C TRP A 77 -10.74 -5.25 -0.18
N VAL A 78 -11.06 -5.43 1.10
CA VAL A 78 -11.17 -4.34 2.08
C VAL A 78 -10.33 -4.58 3.33
N ILE A 79 -9.97 -3.49 3.99
CA ILE A 79 -9.39 -3.45 5.33
C ILE A 79 -10.40 -2.87 6.31
N HIS A 80 -10.33 -3.32 7.55
CA HIS A 80 -11.05 -2.73 8.68
C HIS A 80 -10.06 -1.99 9.55
N ILE A 81 -10.39 -0.75 9.87
CA ILE A 81 -9.56 0.17 10.64
C ILE A 81 -10.28 0.45 11.95
N GLU A 82 -9.52 0.55 13.03
CA GLU A 82 -10.02 0.90 14.35
C GLU A 82 -10.77 2.24 14.31
N ARG A 83 -11.87 2.36 15.07
CA ARG A 83 -12.73 3.57 15.14
C ARG A 83 -13.40 3.97 13.81
N ILE A 84 -13.23 3.18 12.75
CA ILE A 84 -13.95 3.32 11.48
C ILE A 84 -15.11 2.33 11.47
N THR A 85 -16.14 2.69 12.24
CA THR A 85 -17.36 1.92 12.42
C THR A 85 -18.58 2.72 11.97
N ARG A 86 -19.69 2.01 11.79
CA ARG A 86 -21.02 2.57 11.57
C ARG A 86 -22.01 1.81 12.44
N GLU A 87 -22.94 2.53 13.03
CA GLU A 87 -24.04 1.96 13.80
C GLU A 87 -25.13 1.43 12.87
N LYS A 88 -25.71 0.28 13.22
CA LYS A 88 -26.92 -0.27 12.59
C LYS A 88 -28.15 0.27 13.30
N VAL A 89 -29.32 0.11 12.66
CA VAL A 89 -30.62 0.49 13.26
C VAL A 89 -30.88 -0.21 14.60
N ASN A 90 -30.29 -1.38 14.83
CA ASN A 90 -30.39 -2.13 16.08
C ASN A 90 -29.36 -1.72 17.17
N GLY A 91 -28.65 -0.60 17.00
CA GLY A 91 -27.66 -0.08 17.95
C GLY A 91 -26.28 -0.77 17.92
N THR A 92 -26.13 -1.87 17.17
CA THR A 92 -24.83 -2.57 17.08
C THR A 92 -23.87 -1.87 16.12
N THR A 93 -22.60 -1.72 16.51
CA THR A 93 -21.57 -1.12 15.65
C THR A 93 -20.91 -2.17 14.76
N VAL A 94 -20.71 -1.84 13.48
CA VAL A 94 -19.96 -2.68 12.54
C VAL A 94 -18.82 -1.92 11.87
N ASN A 95 -17.74 -2.63 11.58
CA ASN A 95 -16.58 -2.04 10.93
C ASN A 95 -16.90 -1.73 9.46
N VAL A 96 -16.53 -0.53 9.01
CA VAL A 96 -16.66 -0.17 7.60
C VAL A 96 -15.42 -0.66 6.86
N GLY A 97 -15.64 -1.25 5.68
CA GLY A 97 -14.56 -1.72 4.81
C GLY A 97 -13.99 -0.57 3.99
N VAL A 98 -12.69 -0.33 4.12
CA VAL A 98 -11.95 0.67 3.34
C VAL A 98 -11.05 -0.04 2.33
N GLN A 99 -10.85 0.52 1.13
CA GLN A 99 -9.93 -0.07 0.16
C GLN A 99 -8.47 0.34 0.50
N PRO A 100 -7.49 -0.58 0.47
CA PRO A 100 -6.11 -0.28 0.87
C PRO A 100 -5.43 0.77 -0.03
N SER A 101 -5.86 0.95 -1.28
CA SER A 101 -5.33 2.01 -2.16
C SER A 101 -5.75 3.43 -1.74
N LYS A 102 -6.76 3.56 -0.86
CA LYS A 102 -7.28 4.83 -0.34
C LYS A 102 -6.66 5.23 1.01
N VAL A 103 -5.68 4.47 1.49
CA VAL A 103 -4.98 4.75 2.74
C VAL A 103 -3.49 4.90 2.52
N VAL A 104 -2.83 5.60 3.44
CA VAL A 104 -1.37 5.72 3.54
C VAL A 104 -0.95 5.07 4.86
N ILE A 105 0.07 4.23 4.82
CA ILE A 105 0.62 3.63 6.05
C ILE A 105 1.51 4.67 6.74
N THR A 106 1.22 4.95 8.01
CA THR A 106 1.94 5.91 8.85
C THR A 106 2.95 5.21 9.75
N LYS A 107 2.59 4.04 10.30
CA LYS A 107 3.52 3.17 11.05
C LYS A 107 3.41 1.72 10.60
N LEU A 108 4.56 1.05 10.50
CA LEU A 108 4.66 -0.35 10.08
C LEU A 108 4.82 -1.27 11.29
N ARG A 109 4.04 -2.34 11.36
CA ARG A 109 4.35 -3.47 12.25
C ARG A 109 5.53 -4.25 11.67
N LEU A 110 6.69 -4.14 12.30
CA LEU A 110 7.92 -4.80 11.84
C LEU A 110 8.04 -6.22 12.41
N ASP A 111 8.23 -7.19 11.51
CA ASP A 111 8.64 -8.56 11.81
C ASP A 111 9.89 -8.90 10.96
N LYS A 112 10.53 -10.05 11.22
CA LYS A 112 11.72 -10.50 10.48
C LYS A 112 11.51 -10.47 8.97
N ASP A 113 10.37 -10.97 8.51
CA ASP A 113 10.03 -11.07 7.08
C ASP A 113 9.71 -9.72 6.44
N ARG A 114 9.17 -8.77 7.21
CA ARG A 114 8.87 -7.42 6.72
C ARG A 114 10.14 -6.62 6.58
N LYS A 115 11.08 -6.77 7.52
CA LYS A 115 12.42 -6.17 7.43
C LYS A 115 13.15 -6.70 6.19
N SER A 116 13.21 -8.02 6.01
CA SER A 116 13.83 -8.62 4.81
C SER A 116 13.12 -8.20 3.51
N LEU A 117 11.79 -8.07 3.51
CA LEU A 117 11.04 -7.56 2.37
C LEU A 117 11.35 -6.09 2.05
N LEU A 118 11.47 -5.25 3.08
CA LEU A 118 11.82 -3.84 2.93
C LEU A 118 13.23 -3.71 2.35
N GLU A 119 14.22 -4.40 2.92
CA GLU A 119 15.59 -4.41 2.42
C GLU A 119 15.69 -4.88 0.98
N ARG A 120 14.99 -5.98 0.62
CA ARG A 120 14.95 -6.48 -0.75
C ARG A 120 14.36 -5.46 -1.72
N LYS A 121 13.26 -4.79 -1.34
CA LYS A 121 12.64 -3.76 -2.17
C LYS A 121 13.51 -2.51 -2.29
N ALA A 122 14.18 -2.11 -1.21
CA ALA A 122 15.08 -0.95 -1.18
C ALA A 122 16.29 -1.18 -2.10
N LYS A 123 16.93 -2.36 -2.03
CA LYS A 123 18.03 -2.74 -2.93
C LYS A 123 17.61 -2.71 -4.40
N GLY A 124 16.45 -3.30 -4.71
CA GLY A 124 15.92 -3.30 -6.08
C GLY A 124 15.61 -1.90 -6.61
N ARG A 125 15.16 -0.98 -5.73
CA ARG A 125 14.93 0.42 -6.09
C ARG A 125 16.25 1.17 -6.31
N ALA A 126 17.21 1.02 -5.40
CA ALA A 126 18.52 1.67 -5.52
C ALA A 126 19.26 1.25 -6.81
N ALA A 127 19.17 -0.02 -7.21
CA ALA A 127 19.70 -0.47 -8.50
C ALA A 127 18.99 0.22 -9.68
N ALA A 128 17.65 0.25 -9.66
CA ALA A 128 16.89 0.92 -10.71
C ALA A 128 17.10 2.44 -10.78
N ASP A 129 17.43 3.08 -9.66
CA ASP A 129 17.73 4.52 -9.61
C ASP A 129 19.13 4.79 -10.20
N LYS A 130 20.12 3.90 -9.99
CA LYS A 130 21.44 3.96 -10.64
C LYS A 130 21.34 3.81 -12.16
N ASP A 131 20.57 2.83 -12.63
CA ASP A 131 20.40 2.57 -14.07
C ASP A 131 19.68 3.70 -14.80
N LYS A 132 18.91 4.52 -14.08
CA LYS A 132 18.17 5.64 -14.65
C LYS A 132 19.00 6.89 -14.86
N GLY A 133 20.27 6.93 -14.44
CA GLY A 133 21.11 8.12 -14.56
C GLY A 133 20.40 9.34 -14.00
N THR A 134 20.30 9.44 -12.68
CA THR A 134 19.61 10.57 -12.03
C THR A 134 20.23 11.88 -12.50
N LYS A 135 19.49 12.66 -13.28
CA LYS A 135 19.87 14.02 -13.71
C LYS A 135 20.02 15.01 -12.55
N PHE A 136 19.61 14.63 -11.34
CA PHE A 136 19.72 15.43 -10.13
C PHE A 136 20.15 14.53 -8.97
N THR A 137 21.20 14.93 -8.30
CA THR A 137 21.70 14.33 -7.07
C THR A 137 20.85 14.75 -5.88
N ALA A 138 21.00 14.09 -4.73
CA ALA A 138 20.27 14.46 -3.51
C ALA A 138 20.61 15.89 -3.03
N GLU A 139 21.79 16.40 -3.39
CA GLU A 139 22.26 17.75 -3.11
C GLU A 139 21.50 18.81 -3.93
N ASP A 140 21.20 18.53 -5.20
CA ASP A 140 20.44 19.43 -6.09
C ASP A 140 18.99 19.65 -5.64
N VAL A 141 18.39 18.67 -4.96
CA VAL A 141 17.01 18.76 -4.45
C VAL A 141 16.95 19.59 -3.16
N MET A 142 18.04 19.65 -2.40
CA MET A 142 18.13 20.43 -1.16
C MET A 142 18.40 21.92 -1.41
N GLN A 143 19.06 22.29 -2.50
CA GLN A 143 19.31 23.69 -2.88
C GLN A 143 18.10 24.44 -3.45
N ASN A 144 17.01 23.74 -3.78
CA ASN A 144 15.80 24.36 -4.35
C ASN A 144 14.68 24.58 -3.29
N VAL A 145 15.03 24.53 -2.01
CA VAL A 145 14.16 24.89 -0.89
C VAL A 145 14.76 26.11 -0.21
N ASP A 146 14.72 27.25 -0.92
CA ASP A 146 14.74 28.60 -0.36
C ASP A 146 13.38 29.25 -0.67
#